data_AF-A0A699W1I0-F1
#
_entry.id   AF-A0A699W1I0-F1
#
_cell.length_a   1.000
_cell.length_b   1.000
_cell.length_c   1.000
_cell.angle_alpha   90.00
_cell.angle_beta   90.00
_cell.angle_gamma   90.00
#
_symmetry.space_group_name_H-M   'P 1'
#
loop_
_entity.id
_entity.type
_entity.pdbx_description
1 polymer ?
#
loop_
_entity_poly.entity_id
_entity_poly.type
_entity_poly.pdbx_seq_one_letter_code
_entity_poly.pdbx_strand_id
1 'polypeptide(L)' 'VRDLVTAGQVRVLHVPSRYQYADIFTKGLPLALFEDFRSSLSVRLPPARTAGAY' A
#
# COMPACT_ATOMS: atom_id res chain seq x y z
N VAL A 1 23.76 -10.86 -7.62
CA VAL A 1 22.50 -11.29 -6.96
C VAL A 1 21.82 -12.41 -7.72
N ARG A 2 21.44 -12.25 -8.99
CA ARG A 2 20.82 -13.33 -9.78
C ARG A 2 21.65 -14.62 -9.78
N ASP A 3 22.96 -14.54 -9.98
CA ASP A 3 23.83 -15.72 -9.99
C ASP A 3 23.87 -16.45 -8.63
N LEU A 4 23.75 -15.71 -7.53
CA LEU A 4 23.70 -16.27 -6.17
C LEU A 4 22.35 -16.93 -5.86
N VAL A 5 21.27 -16.44 -6.47
CA VAL A 5 19.95 -17.07 -6.39
C VAL A 5 19.92 -18.35 -7.22
N THR A 6 20.48 -18.33 -8.43
CA THR A 6 20.59 -19.51 -9.30
C THR A 6 21.48 -20.58 -8.67
N ALA A 7 22.58 -20.17 -8.02
CA ALA A 7 23.45 -21.06 -7.25
C ALA A 7 22.82 -21.54 -5.93
N GLY A 8 21.61 -21.10 -5.58
CA GLY A 8 20.90 -21.50 -4.36
C GLY A 8 21.45 -20.94 -3.06
N GLN A 9 22.47 -20.08 -3.11
CA GLN A 9 23.09 -19.47 -1.94
C GLN A 9 22.22 -18.37 -1.32
N VAL A 10 21.35 -17.75 -2.10
CA VAL A 10 20.38 -16.75 -1.62
C VAL A 10 18.99 -17.17 -2.04
N ARG A 11 18.04 -17.10 -1.09
CA ARG A 11 16.62 -17.35 -1.35
C ARG A 11 15.86 -16.04 -1.51
N VAL A 12 14.98 -15.98 -2.50
CA VAL A 12 14.09 -14.83 -2.71
C VAL A 12 12.75 -15.14 -2.06
N LEU A 13 12.33 -14.25 -1.15
CA LEU A 13 10.96 -14.26 -0.64
C LEU A 13 10.17 -13.16 -1.35
N HIS A 14 9.12 -13.55 -2.07
CA HIS A 14 8.23 -12.58 -2.67
C HIS A 14 7.38 -11.93 -1.58
N VAL A 15 7.44 -10.60 -1.50
CA VAL A 15 6.53 -9.80 -0.67
C VAL A 15 5.39 -9.31 -1.56
N PRO A 16 4.13 -9.72 -1.30
CA PRO A 16 2.98 -9.21 -2.05
C PRO A 16 2.91 -7.69 -2.03
N SER A 17 2.48 -7.06 -3.13
CA SER A 17 2.42 -5.60 -3.27
C SER A 17 1.62 -4.92 -2.17
N ARG A 18 0.61 -5.61 -1.60
CA ARG A 18 -0.20 -5.11 -0.48
C ARG A 18 0.60 -4.80 0.80
N TYR A 19 1.83 -5.29 0.91
CA TYR A 19 2.72 -5.06 2.04
C TYR A 19 3.91 -4.17 1.69
N GLN A 20 4.01 -3.69 0.45
CA GLN A 20 5.09 -2.82 -0.02
C GLN A 20 4.77 -1.35 0.24
N TYR A 21 4.47 -1.00 1.50
CA TYR A 21 4.06 0.35 1.90
C TYR A 21 5.08 1.44 1.54
N ALA A 22 6.38 1.13 1.51
CA ALA A 22 7.40 2.10 1.09
C ALA A 22 7.25 2.51 -0.39
N ASP A 23 6.81 1.59 -1.25
CA ASP A 23 6.58 1.85 -2.67
C ASP A 23 5.36 2.77 -2.86
N ILE A 24 4.38 2.70 -1.94
CA ILE A 24 3.20 3.60 -1.90
C ILE A 24 3.59 5.06 -1.68
N PHE A 25 4.61 5.32 -0.85
CA PHE A 25 5.04 6.68 -0.52
C PHE A 25 6.00 7.30 -1.55
N THR A 26 6.59 6.46 -2.42
CA THR A 26 7.66 6.89 -3.34
C THR A 26 7.22 6.86 -4.81
N LYS A 27 6.08 6.25 -5.12
CA LYS A 27 5.50 6.19 -6.46
C LYS A 27 4.04 6.68 -6.43
N GLY A 28 3.58 7.23 -7.56
CA GLY A 28 2.18 7.59 -7.72
C GLY A 28 1.30 6.34 -7.60
N LEU A 29 0.36 6.34 -6.65
CA LEU A 29 -0.48 5.19 -6.37
C LEU A 29 -1.75 5.19 -7.24
N PRO A 30 -2.11 4.06 -7.89
CA PRO A 30 -3.41 3.92 -8.53
C PRO A 30 -4.56 4.15 -7.55
N LEU A 31 -5.62 4.85 -7.97
CA LEU A 31 -6.74 5.26 -7.12
C LEU A 31 -7.40 4.09 -6.38
N ALA A 32 -7.57 2.93 -7.04
CA ALA A 32 -8.17 1.75 -6.41
C ALA A 32 -7.36 1.27 -5.20
N LEU A 33 -6.02 1.25 -5.30
CA LEU A 33 -5.15 0.89 -4.19
C LEU A 33 -5.15 1.98 -3.11
N PHE A 34 -5.27 3.25 -3.49
CA PHE A 34 -5.38 4.34 -2.53
C PHE A 34 -6.60 4.18 -1.61
N GLU A 35 -7.77 3.87 -2.17
CA GLU A 35 -8.97 3.66 -1.35
C GLU A 35 -8.83 2.47 -0.39
N ASP A 36 -8.20 1.38 -0.82
CA ASP A 36 -7.93 0.22 0.04
C ASP A 36 -6.98 0.57 1.20
N PHE A 37 -5.97 1.42 0.95
CA PHE A 37 -4.96 1.82 1.94
C PHE A 37 -5.32 3.05 2.77
N ARG A 38 -6.40 3.74 2.41
CA ARG A 38 -6.80 5.03 3.00
C ARG A 38 -6.85 5.00 4.52
N SER A 39 -7.36 3.91 5.09
CA SER A 39 -7.44 3.69 6.54
C SER A 39 -6.06 3.52 7.20
N SER A 40 -5.14 2.80 6.56
CA SER A 40 -3.75 2.61 7.02
C SER A 40 -2.96 3.92 7.00
N LEU A 41 -3.32 4.86 6.13
CA LEU A 41 -2.74 6.21 6.07
C LEU A 41 -3.36 7.18 7.07
N SER A 42 -4.27 6.73 7.95
CA SER A 42 -5.06 7.58 8.85
C SER A 42 -5.87 8.68 8.14
N VAL A 43 -6.13 8.53 6.85
CA VAL A 43 -6.96 9.46 6.06
C VAL A 43 -8.42 9.11 6.31
N ARG A 44 -9.07 9.86 7.20
CA ARG A 44 -10.47 9.59 7.53
C ARG A 44 -11.40 10.00 6.40
N LEU A 45 -12.58 9.37 6.33
CA LEU A 45 -13.67 9.95 5.55
C LEU A 45 -13.99 11.34 6.12
N PRO A 46 -14.42 12.29 5.28
CA PRO A 46 -15.03 13.51 5.78
C PRO A 46 -16.13 13.11 6.77
N PRO A 47 -16.32 13.87 7.87
CA PRO A 47 -17.46 13.66 8.75
C PRO A 47 -18.71 13.56 7.87
N ALA A 48 -19.55 12.55 8.11
CA ALA A 48 -20.84 12.46 7.42
C ALA A 48 -21.51 13.82 7.53
N ARG A 49 -22.09 14.34 6.44
CA ARG A 49 -22.95 15.52 6.52
C ARG A 49 -24.08 15.14 7.45
N THR A 50 -23.94 15.45 8.73
CA THR A 50 -25.06 15.42 9.64
C THR A 50 -26.03 16.43 9.10
N ALA A 51 -27.27 16.01 8.90
CA ALA A 51 -28.36 16.91 8.63
C ALA A 51 -28.48 17.81 9.86
N GLY A 52 -27.71 18.90 9.88
CA GLY A 52 -28.05 20.09 10.63
C GLY A 52 -29.36 20.58 10.04
N ALA A 53 -30.44 19.97 10.52
CA ALA A 53 -31.77 20.50 10.40
C ALA A 53 -31.85 21.71 11.33
N TYR A 54 -32.34 22.80 10.75
CA TYR A 54 -32.66 24.12 11.32
C TYR A 54 -31.48 25.08 11.50
#